data_AF-A0A8C3G5W9-F1
#
_entry.id   AF-A0A8C3G5W9-F1
#
_cell.length_a   1.000
_cell.length_b   1.000
_cell.length_c   1.000
_cell.angle_alpha   90.00
_cell.angle_beta   90.00
_cell.angle_gamma   90.00
#
_symmetry.space_group_name_H-M   'P 1'
#
loop_
_entity.id
_entity.type
_entity.pdbx_description
1 polymer ?
#
loop_
_entity_poly.entity_id
_entity_poly.type
_entity_poly.pdbx_seq_one_letter_code
_entity_poly.pdbx_strand_id
1 'polypeptide(L)'
;MLCNDCSLTPSSPFLKYMEDGYVVLDGLLTSWECDELRQRMAEIVDRMDVPEHCRTSFSHQSRRAGNADYFITSGDKIRFFFEKGVFDDKGGFIVPKHRSLNKVGHALHAFEPLYKKVTHSPKIQGAAKKMGLVSPVILQSMFIFKQPGFGGEGKKT
;
A
#
# COMPACT_ATOMS: atom_id res chain seq x y z
N MET A 1 -24.10 -0.11 -29.73
CA MET A 1 -23.25 0.17 -30.91
C MET A 1 -21.82 -0.11 -30.48
N LEU A 2 -21.31 -1.31 -30.76
CA LEU A 2 -19.94 -1.69 -30.45
C LEU A 2 -19.04 -1.02 -31.49
N CYS A 3 -18.11 -0.18 -31.05
CA CYS A 3 -17.12 0.43 -31.94
C CYS A 3 -16.22 -0.68 -32.53
N ASN A 4 -16.45 -0.99 -33.81
CA ASN A 4 -15.61 -1.84 -34.65
C ASN A 4 -14.37 -1.06 -35.11
N ASP A 5 -13.48 -0.71 -34.17
CA ASP A 5 -12.13 -0.27 -34.54
C ASP A 5 -11.13 -0.70 -33.47
N CYS A 6 -11.08 -2.01 -33.27
CA CYS A 6 -9.99 -2.69 -32.58
C CYS A 6 -9.24 -3.47 -33.65
N SER A 7 -8.26 -2.84 -34.30
CA SER A 7 -7.14 -3.59 -34.85
C SER A 7 -6.47 -4.29 -33.66
N LEU A 8 -6.89 -5.55 -33.44
CA LEU A 8 -6.38 -6.42 -32.39
C LEU A 8 -4.90 -6.67 -32.67
N THR A 9 -4.04 -5.82 -32.15
CA THR A 9 -2.63 -6.17 -31.99
C THR A 9 -2.56 -7.32 -30.97
N PRO A 10 -1.79 -8.38 -31.21
CA PRO A 10 -1.74 -9.59 -30.35
C PRO A 10 -1.24 -9.38 -28.91
N SER A 11 -1.07 -8.14 -28.46
CA SER A 11 -0.49 -7.83 -27.16
C SER A 11 -1.13 -6.60 -26.50
N SER A 12 -2.46 -6.46 -26.59
CA SER A 12 -3.13 -5.46 -25.75
C SER A 12 -2.95 -5.85 -24.27
N PRO A 13 -2.61 -4.91 -23.37
CA PRO A 13 -2.50 -5.17 -21.93
C PRO A 13 -3.72 -5.85 -21.31
N PHE A 14 -4.90 -5.61 -21.90
CA PHE A 14 -6.15 -6.23 -21.50
C PHE A 14 -6.18 -7.74 -21.76
N LEU A 15 -5.73 -8.19 -22.94
CA LEU A 15 -5.69 -9.63 -23.25
C LEU A 15 -4.72 -10.36 -22.33
N LYS A 16 -3.54 -9.78 -22.08
CA LYS A 16 -2.55 -10.35 -21.16
C LYS A 16 -3.09 -10.46 -19.73
N TYR A 17 -3.82 -9.45 -19.27
CA TYR A 17 -4.50 -9.51 -17.98
C TYR A 17 -5.56 -10.62 -17.92
N MET A 18 -6.36 -10.80 -18.98
CA MET A 18 -7.39 -11.84 -19.03
C MET A 18 -6.80 -13.25 -19.01
N GLU A 19 -5.61 -13.45 -19.60
CA GLU A 19 -4.89 -14.72 -19.63
C GLU A 19 -4.12 -15.00 -18.34
N ASP A 20 -3.31 -14.03 -17.89
CA ASP A 20 -2.36 -14.23 -16.79
C ASP A 20 -2.94 -13.87 -15.41
N GLY A 21 -4.06 -13.14 -15.36
CA GLY A 21 -4.63 -12.57 -14.13
C GLY A 21 -3.89 -11.33 -13.60
N TYR A 22 -2.83 -10.88 -14.29
CA TYR A 22 -2.08 -9.66 -14.00
C TYR A 22 -1.50 -9.05 -15.28
N VAL A 23 -1.05 -7.79 -15.21
CA VAL A 23 -0.34 -7.15 -16.30
C VAL A 23 0.74 -6.21 -15.77
N VAL A 24 1.90 -6.20 -16.43
CA VAL A 24 3.01 -5.28 -16.13
C VAL A 24 2.87 -4.05 -17.01
N LEU A 25 2.85 -2.87 -16.38
CA LEU A 25 2.77 -1.57 -17.05
C LEU A 25 4.00 -0.74 -16.71
N ASP A 26 5.06 -0.91 -17.51
CA ASP A 26 6.30 -0.17 -17.32
C ASP A 26 6.10 1.33 -17.54
N GLY A 27 6.74 2.14 -16.69
CA GLY A 27 6.70 3.61 -16.80
C GLY A 27 5.33 4.24 -16.51
N LEU A 28 4.40 3.52 -15.87
CA LEU A 28 3.09 4.08 -15.50
C LEU A 28 3.24 5.30 -14.58
N LEU A 29 4.15 5.22 -13.62
CA LEU A 29 4.63 6.36 -12.83
C LEU A 29 6.06 6.70 -13.24
N THR A 30 6.38 7.98 -13.26
CA THR A 30 7.75 8.45 -13.50
C THR A 30 8.63 8.17 -12.28
N SER A 31 9.95 8.18 -12.47
CA SER A 31 10.90 8.10 -11.35
C SER A 31 10.66 9.21 -10.33
N TRP A 32 10.41 10.43 -10.81
CA TRP A 32 10.11 11.58 -9.97
C TRP A 32 8.82 11.41 -9.15
N GLU A 33 7.73 10.93 -9.75
CA GLU A 33 6.48 10.62 -9.02
C GLU A 33 6.75 9.55 -7.93
N CYS A 34 7.56 8.55 -8.23
CA CYS A 34 7.96 7.53 -7.26
C CYS A 34 8.80 8.11 -6.12
N ASP A 35 9.72 9.02 -6.42
CA ASP A 35 10.58 9.68 -5.44
C ASP A 35 9.78 10.57 -4.51
N GLU A 36 8.84 11.37 -5.03
CA GLU A 36 7.92 12.18 -4.22
C GLU A 36 7.08 11.32 -3.27
N LEU A 37 6.51 10.22 -3.75
CA LEU A 37 5.73 9.29 -2.92
C LEU A 37 6.59 8.68 -1.80
N ARG A 38 7.85 8.31 -2.10
CA ARG A 38 8.78 7.76 -1.11
C ARG A 38 9.18 8.80 -0.08
N GLN A 39 9.52 10.02 -0.52
CA GLN A 39 9.84 11.14 0.38
C GLN A 39 8.66 11.46 1.29
N ARG A 40 7.45 11.55 0.72
CA ARG A 40 6.26 11.84 1.50
C ARG A 40 5.96 10.79 2.55
N MET A 41 6.15 9.51 2.22
CA MET A 41 6.03 8.44 3.21
C MET A 41 7.05 8.61 4.35
N ALA A 42 8.29 8.96 4.04
CA ALA A 42 9.30 9.18 5.07
C ALA A 42 8.85 10.28 6.06
N GLU A 43 8.33 11.41 5.56
CA GLU A 43 7.80 12.48 6.42
C GLU A 43 6.61 12.03 7.29
N ILE A 44 5.71 11.20 6.73
CA ILE A 44 4.58 10.63 7.47
C ILE A 44 5.08 9.73 8.61
N VAL A 45 6.13 8.95 8.35
CA VAL A 45 6.75 8.06 9.34
C VAL A 45 7.50 8.85 10.41
N ASP A 46 8.16 9.96 10.07
CA ASP A 46 8.83 10.82 11.06
C ASP A 46 7.83 11.42 12.05
N ARG A 47 6.68 11.87 11.54
CA ARG A 47 5.58 12.46 12.32
C ARG A 47 4.67 11.40 12.96
N MET A 48 4.94 10.12 12.74
CA MET A 48 4.16 9.03 13.30
C MET A 48 4.17 9.09 14.82
N ASP A 49 2.96 9.22 15.37
CA ASP A 49 2.67 8.97 16.77
C ASP A 49 1.63 7.84 16.87
N VAL A 50 2.08 6.68 17.34
CA VAL A 50 1.23 5.51 17.55
C VAL A 50 1.13 5.27 19.05
N PRO A 51 -0.07 5.18 19.64
CA PRO A 51 -0.22 4.84 21.04
C PRO A 51 0.45 3.52 21.39
N GLU A 52 1.04 3.40 22.58
CA GLU A 52 1.78 2.20 23.01
C GLU A 52 0.95 0.92 22.91
N HIS A 53 -0.35 0.99 23.24
CA HIS A 53 -1.26 -0.14 23.12
C HIS A 53 -1.50 -0.61 21.66
N CYS A 54 -1.17 0.21 20.67
CA CYS A 54 -1.19 -0.12 19.25
C CYS A 54 0.18 -0.58 18.72
N ARG A 55 1.26 -0.45 19.51
CA ARG A 55 2.64 -0.87 19.18
C ARG A 55 2.90 -2.33 19.55
N THR A 56 1.98 -3.23 19.21
CA THR A 56 2.12 -4.66 19.56
C THR A 56 2.25 -5.50 18.29
N SER A 57 3.27 -6.34 18.24
CA SER A 57 3.38 -7.39 17.21
C SER A 57 2.21 -8.37 17.36
N PHE A 58 1.85 -9.05 16.27
CA PHE A 58 0.69 -9.97 16.18
C PHE A 58 0.73 -11.22 17.12
N SER A 59 1.53 -11.25 18.19
CA SER A 59 1.94 -12.49 18.87
C SER A 59 1.50 -12.70 20.33
N HIS A 60 0.58 -11.95 20.95
CA HIS A 60 0.09 -12.30 22.32
C HIS A 60 -1.43 -12.14 22.52
N GLN A 61 -2.07 -13.20 23.07
CA GLN A 61 -3.52 -13.44 23.07
C GLN A 61 -4.39 -12.37 23.76
N SER A 62 -3.93 -11.71 24.83
CA SER A 62 -4.68 -10.63 25.50
C SER A 62 -4.54 -9.25 24.81
N ARG A 63 -3.43 -9.05 24.08
CA ARG A 63 -3.17 -7.87 23.22
C ARG A 63 -3.78 -8.00 21.82
N ARG A 64 -4.37 -9.16 21.49
CA ARG A 64 -5.03 -9.41 20.20
C ARG A 64 -6.28 -8.56 19.99
N ALA A 65 -7.06 -8.26 21.03
CA ALA A 65 -8.29 -7.49 20.90
C ALA A 65 -8.02 -6.05 20.44
N GLY A 66 -7.13 -5.31 21.12
CA GLY A 66 -6.78 -3.94 20.73
C GLY A 66 -6.09 -3.83 19.36
N ASN A 67 -5.28 -4.83 18.98
CA ASN A 67 -4.66 -4.90 17.66
C ASN A 67 -5.69 -5.25 16.56
N ALA A 68 -6.62 -6.18 16.84
CA ALA A 68 -7.72 -6.51 15.93
C ALA A 68 -8.62 -5.31 15.71
N ASP A 69 -8.99 -4.56 16.75
CA ASP A 69 -9.81 -3.35 16.61
C ASP A 69 -9.07 -2.24 15.86
N TYR A 70 -7.78 -2.04 16.17
CA TYR A 70 -6.93 -1.09 15.44
C TYR A 70 -6.77 -1.46 13.96
N PHE A 71 -6.81 -2.76 13.61
CA PHE A 71 -6.84 -3.19 12.22
C PHE A 71 -8.23 -3.06 11.59
N ILE A 72 -9.27 -3.64 12.20
CA ILE A 72 -10.65 -3.67 11.66
C ILE A 72 -11.20 -2.26 11.43
N THR A 73 -10.91 -1.32 12.32
CA THR A 73 -11.41 0.06 12.22
C THR A 73 -10.49 1.00 11.42
N SER A 74 -9.52 0.46 10.67
CA SER A 74 -8.52 1.27 9.93
C SER A 74 -8.89 1.58 8.48
N GLY A 75 -10.01 1.04 7.98
CA GLY A 75 -10.41 1.16 6.57
C GLY A 75 -10.49 2.61 6.06
N ASP A 76 -10.83 3.55 6.95
CA ASP A 76 -10.99 4.98 6.72
C ASP A 76 -9.90 5.82 7.42
N LYS A 77 -8.74 5.23 7.75
CA LYS A 77 -7.66 5.90 8.50
C LYS A 77 -6.30 5.70 7.84
N ILE A 78 -5.34 6.52 8.24
CA ILE A 78 -3.91 6.30 8.00
C ILE A 78 -3.31 5.77 9.30
N ARG A 79 -3.02 4.48 9.33
CA ARG A 79 -2.51 3.71 10.47
C ARG A 79 -1.28 2.93 10.06
N PHE A 80 -0.45 2.69 11.06
CA PHE A 80 0.87 2.09 10.94
C PHE A 80 0.85 0.66 11.45
N PHE A 81 1.43 -0.25 10.67
CA PHE A 81 1.53 -1.68 11.01
C PHE A 81 2.99 -2.12 10.93
N PHE A 82 3.44 -2.75 12.01
CA PHE A 82 4.86 -2.99 12.27
C PHE A 82 5.28 -4.43 11.98
N GLU A 83 6.55 -4.61 11.68
CA GLU A 83 7.17 -5.93 11.57
C GLU A 83 7.20 -6.64 12.93
N LYS A 84 7.31 -7.97 12.91
CA LYS A 84 7.45 -8.75 14.15
C LYS A 84 8.82 -8.51 14.78
N GLY A 85 8.85 -8.37 16.11
CA GLY A 85 10.11 -8.27 16.86
C GLY A 85 10.82 -6.92 16.79
N VAL A 86 10.12 -5.85 16.39
CA VAL A 86 10.69 -4.49 16.36
C VAL A 86 10.44 -3.69 17.65
N PHE A 87 9.78 -4.32 18.62
CA PHE A 87 9.49 -3.75 19.94
C PHE A 87 10.14 -4.58 21.04
N ASP A 88 10.57 -3.91 22.12
CA ASP A 88 10.97 -4.56 23.38
C ASP A 88 9.76 -4.94 24.25
N ASP A 89 10.03 -5.55 25.41
CA ASP A 89 8.99 -5.97 26.36
C ASP A 89 8.18 -4.79 26.94
N LYS A 90 8.72 -3.57 26.86
CA LYS A 90 8.10 -2.31 27.29
C LYS A 90 7.41 -1.56 26.14
N GLY A 91 7.33 -2.13 24.93
CA GLY A 91 6.70 -1.49 23.77
C GLY A 91 7.54 -0.36 23.13
N GLY A 92 8.80 -0.23 23.52
CA GLY A 92 9.77 0.67 22.91
C GLY A 92 10.32 0.10 21.59
N PHE A 93 10.67 0.98 20.64
CA PHE A 93 11.28 0.56 19.38
C PHE A 93 12.73 0.10 19.61
N ILE A 94 13.08 -1.10 19.16
CA ILE A 94 14.48 -1.61 19.21
C ILE A 94 15.24 -1.40 17.89
N VAL A 95 14.54 -0.94 16.85
CA VAL A 95 15.09 -0.52 15.56
C VAL A 95 14.47 0.83 15.16
N PRO A 96 15.12 1.63 14.28
CA PRO A 96 14.55 2.92 13.87
C PRO A 96 13.13 2.80 13.33
N LYS A 97 12.26 3.81 13.56
CA LYS A 97 10.85 3.84 13.12
C LYS A 97 10.70 3.46 11.64
N HIS A 98 11.52 4.07 10.78
CA HIS A 98 11.57 3.82 9.34
C HIS A 98 11.87 2.38 8.95
N ARG A 99 12.56 1.62 9.82
CA ARG A 99 12.87 0.20 9.62
C ARG A 99 11.91 -0.74 10.34
N SER A 100 10.98 -0.20 11.12
CA SER A 100 10.05 -0.97 11.95
C SER A 100 8.75 -1.32 11.24
N LEU A 101 8.44 -0.62 10.15
CA LEU A 101 7.14 -0.72 9.47
C LEU A 101 7.12 -1.85 8.46
N ASN A 102 6.02 -2.59 8.47
CA ASN A 102 5.62 -3.49 7.39
C ASN A 102 4.75 -2.75 6.36
N LYS A 103 3.79 -1.96 6.83
CA LYS A 103 2.88 -1.19 5.95
C LYS A 103 2.26 0.02 6.64
N VAL A 104 1.77 0.95 5.83
CA VAL A 104 0.86 2.04 6.22
C VAL A 104 -0.41 1.94 5.39
N GLY A 105 -1.58 2.01 6.03
CA GLY A 105 -2.88 1.84 5.38
C GLY A 105 -4.03 2.32 6.28
N HIS A 106 -5.29 2.33 5.85
CA HIS A 106 -5.79 1.82 4.58
C HIS A 106 -6.40 2.90 3.67
N ALA A 107 -6.35 4.17 4.08
CA ALA A 107 -7.01 5.28 3.38
C ALA A 107 -6.06 6.41 2.92
N LEU A 108 -4.80 6.09 2.59
CA LEU A 108 -3.86 7.04 1.96
C LEU A 108 -4.47 7.74 0.73
N HIS A 109 -5.15 6.98 -0.13
CA HIS A 109 -5.83 7.48 -1.33
C HIS A 109 -6.92 8.52 -1.04
N ALA A 110 -7.46 8.56 0.18
CA ALA A 110 -8.56 9.45 0.55
C ALA A 110 -8.08 10.67 1.35
N PHE A 111 -7.14 10.46 2.29
CA PHE A 111 -6.77 11.44 3.30
C PHE A 111 -5.35 12.01 3.18
N GLU A 112 -4.48 11.42 2.36
CA GLU A 112 -3.14 11.96 2.11
C GLU A 112 -3.14 12.67 0.74
N PRO A 113 -2.90 14.00 0.69
CA PRO A 113 -3.05 14.78 -0.55
C PRO A 113 -2.26 14.26 -1.76
N LEU A 114 -1.00 13.86 -1.58
CA LEU A 114 -0.16 13.37 -2.67
C LEU A 114 -0.63 12.00 -3.15
N TYR A 115 -0.90 11.06 -2.24
CA TYR A 115 -1.41 9.74 -2.62
C TYR A 115 -2.78 9.81 -3.29
N LYS A 116 -3.67 10.70 -2.81
CA LYS A 116 -4.96 11.00 -3.46
C LYS A 116 -4.77 11.51 -4.87
N LYS A 117 -3.89 12.51 -5.06
CA LYS A 117 -3.59 13.09 -6.38
C LYS A 117 -3.10 12.02 -7.37
N VAL A 118 -2.16 11.17 -6.95
CA VAL A 118 -1.60 10.12 -7.82
C VAL A 118 -2.66 9.05 -8.13
N THR A 119 -3.40 8.60 -7.12
CA THR A 119 -4.42 7.54 -7.27
C THR A 119 -5.55 7.97 -8.20
N HIS A 120 -5.94 9.25 -8.16
CA HIS A 120 -6.98 9.81 -9.04
C HIS A 120 -6.43 10.43 -10.33
N SER A 121 -5.15 10.23 -10.66
CA SER A 121 -4.53 10.84 -11.85
C SER A 121 -5.14 10.30 -13.16
N PRO A 122 -5.08 11.08 -14.27
CA PRO A 122 -5.55 10.62 -15.57
C PRO A 122 -4.92 9.30 -16.05
N LYS A 123 -3.68 9.02 -15.64
CA LYS A 123 -2.97 7.76 -15.97
C LYS A 123 -3.67 6.55 -15.35
N ILE A 124 -3.99 6.63 -14.05
CA ILE A 124 -4.71 5.56 -13.33
C ILE A 124 -6.15 5.43 -13.83
N GLN A 125 -6.84 6.54 -14.05
CA GLN A 125 -8.19 6.52 -14.64
C GLN A 125 -8.19 5.90 -16.05
N GLY A 126 -7.18 6.23 -16.85
CA GLY A 126 -6.99 5.66 -18.19
C GLY A 126 -6.75 4.15 -18.16
N ALA A 127 -5.92 3.67 -17.21
CA ALA A 127 -5.73 2.24 -16.99
C ALA A 127 -7.05 1.57 -16.60
N ALA A 128 -7.79 2.11 -15.63
CA ALA A 128 -9.09 1.58 -15.22
C ALA A 128 -10.10 1.47 -16.38
N LYS A 129 -10.18 2.50 -17.22
CA LYS A 129 -11.05 2.51 -18.42
C LYS A 129 -10.63 1.46 -19.45
N LYS A 130 -9.33 1.32 -19.72
CA LYS A 130 -8.79 0.29 -20.63
C LYS A 130 -9.06 -1.13 -20.12
N MET A 131 -9.18 -1.30 -18.81
CA MET A 131 -9.59 -2.55 -18.18
C MET A 131 -11.11 -2.80 -18.22
N GLY A 132 -11.91 -1.89 -18.78
CA GLY A 132 -13.36 -2.04 -18.88
C GLY A 132 -14.14 -1.73 -17.60
N LEU A 133 -13.52 -1.09 -16.60
CA LEU A 133 -14.22 -0.70 -15.38
C LEU A 133 -15.21 0.44 -15.65
N VAL A 134 -16.50 0.20 -15.36
CA VAL A 134 -17.60 1.14 -15.66
C VAL A 134 -17.73 2.23 -14.60
N SER A 135 -17.78 1.85 -13.33
CA SER A 135 -17.90 2.76 -12.18
C SER A 135 -16.92 2.36 -11.07
N PRO A 136 -15.60 2.47 -11.31
CA PRO A 136 -14.60 2.02 -10.33
C PRO A 136 -14.64 2.88 -9.07
N VAL A 137 -14.55 2.21 -7.91
CA VAL A 137 -14.35 2.83 -6.60
C VAL A 137 -13.06 2.31 -5.97
N ILE A 138 -12.42 3.13 -5.14
CA ILE A 138 -11.20 2.74 -4.42
C ILE A 138 -11.61 2.27 -3.03
N LEU A 139 -11.44 0.98 -2.77
CA LEU A 139 -11.80 0.38 -1.48
C LEU A 139 -10.68 0.52 -0.44
N GLN A 140 -9.43 0.56 -0.89
CA GLN A 140 -8.26 0.49 -0.03
C GLN A 140 -7.01 1.02 -0.73
N SER A 141 -6.07 1.54 0.06
CA SER A 141 -4.70 1.85 -0.37
C SER A 141 -3.72 1.54 0.75
N MET A 142 -2.57 0.98 0.40
CA MET A 142 -1.48 0.74 1.35
C MET A 142 -0.14 1.16 0.74
N PHE A 143 0.76 1.61 1.58
CA PHE A 143 2.19 1.67 1.27
C PHE A 143 2.87 0.47 1.95
N ILE A 144 3.50 -0.39 1.15
CA ILE A 144 4.11 -1.64 1.62
C ILE A 144 5.62 -1.43 1.70
N PHE A 145 6.19 -1.62 2.88
CA PHE A 145 7.63 -1.63 3.08
C PHE A 145 8.14 -3.07 2.92
N LYS A 146 9.33 -3.20 2.33
CA LYS A 146 10.08 -4.46 2.27
C LYS A 146 11.44 -4.22 2.89
N GLN A 147 11.45 -4.19 4.22
CA GLN A 147 12.64 -3.85 4.99
C GLN A 147 13.77 -4.86 4.74
N PRO A 148 15.01 -4.40 4.54
CA PRO A 148 16.14 -5.30 4.34
C PRO A 148 16.40 -6.16 5.58
N GLY A 149 16.60 -7.46 5.38
CA GLY A 149 17.00 -8.44 6.39
C GLY A 149 15.86 -9.18 7.11
N PHE A 150 14.69 -8.58 7.27
CA PHE A 150 13.58 -9.17 8.04
C PHE A 150 12.16 -8.81 7.56
N GLY A 151 12.01 -8.10 6.44
CA GLY A 151 10.70 -7.79 5.89
C GLY A 151 9.91 -9.06 5.56
N GLY A 152 8.64 -9.10 5.97
CA GLY A 152 7.76 -10.27 5.82
C GLY A 152 7.83 -10.89 4.42
N GLU A 153 8.35 -12.12 4.38
CA GLU A 153 8.68 -12.99 3.24
C GLU A 153 9.96 -12.64 2.47
N GLY A 154 10.99 -13.43 2.78
CA GLY A 154 12.29 -13.41 2.12
C GLY A 154 13.44 -13.82 3.06
N LYS A 155 13.27 -14.88 3.87
CA LYS A 155 14.46 -15.58 4.40
C LYS A 155 15.21 -16.10 3.17
N LYS A 156 16.27 -15.39 2.77
CA LYS A 156 17.36 -16.02 2.03
C LYS A 156 18.05 -16.94 3.03
N THR A 157 17.62 -18.20 3.06
CA THR A 157 18.50 -19.30 3.46
C THR A 157 19.62 -19.42 2.46
#